data_AF-A0A553MYS3-F1
#
_entry.id   AF-A0A553MYS3-F1
#
_cell.length_a   1.000
_cell.length_b   1.000
_cell.length_c   1.000
_cell.angle_alpha   90.00
_cell.angle_beta   90.00
_cell.angle_gamma   90.00
#
_symmetry.space_group_name_H-M   'P 1'
#
loop_
_entity.id
_entity.type
_entity.pdbx_description
1 polymer ?
#
loop_
_entity_poly.entity_id
_entity_poly.type
_entity_poly.pdbx_seq_one_letter_code
_entity_poly.pdbx_strand_id
1 'polypeptide(L)'
;MEQEMELVPIHFPARRAAKVALHHLNTLHGSPFNVFGLQEVHKATMEEIDSGRRKYSLDLSVIEWASSNSVFRCLALVTFSLDLKTPPDVQIDCAELQQTMLSLQKDEDQGNMSEEMKPFWHLAAVASSFIMLKESSENTEFNMAQVASLNQQESREKKLMLKYHILLHDFVSQEILHWQLLCSWAPGQGVEILEAQFVPKCPHTNESADNTAAD
;
A
#
# COMPACT_ATOMS: atom_id res chain seq x y z
N MET A 1 -24.77 -15.19 18.18
CA MET A 1 -25.03 -15.61 16.80
C MET A 1 -24.33 -14.60 15.94
N GLU A 2 -23.12 -14.94 15.49
CA GLU A 2 -22.33 -14.10 14.58
C GLU A 2 -23.19 -13.90 13.33
N GLN A 3 -23.60 -12.65 13.06
CA GLN A 3 -24.39 -12.32 11.88
C GLN A 3 -23.44 -11.85 10.79
N GLU A 4 -23.32 -12.67 9.75
CA GLU A 4 -22.69 -12.26 8.50
C GLU A 4 -23.60 -11.26 7.79
N MET A 5 -23.06 -10.07 7.50
CA MET A 5 -23.75 -8.99 6.82
C MET A 5 -23.19 -8.83 5.41
N GLU A 6 -24.07 -8.89 4.40
CA GLU A 6 -23.71 -8.57 3.03
C GLU A 6 -23.45 -7.07 2.88
N LEU A 7 -22.32 -6.71 2.27
CA LEU A 7 -21.92 -5.33 2.03
C LEU A 7 -22.13 -4.97 0.55
N VAL A 8 -22.50 -3.72 0.31
CA VAL A 8 -22.50 -3.16 -1.05
C VAL A 8 -21.04 -3.04 -1.52
N PRO A 9 -20.63 -3.70 -2.62
CA PRO A 9 -19.20 -3.80 -2.99
C PRO A 9 -18.51 -2.45 -3.27
N ILE A 10 -19.25 -1.48 -3.79
CA ILE A 10 -18.74 -0.13 -4.09
C ILE A 10 -18.68 0.78 -2.85
N HIS A 11 -19.24 0.36 -1.72
CA HIS A 11 -19.30 1.17 -0.51
C HIS A 11 -17.99 1.11 0.28
N PHE A 12 -17.76 2.16 1.07
CA PHE A 12 -16.48 2.37 1.76
C PHE A 12 -15.97 1.17 2.57
N PRO A 13 -16.78 0.44 3.38
CA PRO A 13 -16.25 -0.67 4.17
C PRO A 13 -15.64 -1.79 3.30
N ALA A 14 -16.36 -2.20 2.25
CA ALA A 14 -15.89 -3.23 1.32
C ALA A 14 -14.63 -2.77 0.56
N ARG A 15 -14.65 -1.55 0.04
CA ARG A 15 -13.52 -0.98 -0.71
C ARG A 15 -12.27 -0.80 0.16
N ARG A 16 -12.41 -0.34 1.41
CA ARG A 16 -11.29 -0.17 2.36
C ARG A 16 -10.66 -1.51 2.72
N ALA A 17 -11.48 -2.51 3.06
CA ALA A 17 -10.98 -3.86 3.30
C ALA A 17 -10.26 -4.44 2.06
N ALA A 18 -10.79 -4.22 0.86
CA ALA A 18 -10.15 -4.63 -0.39
C ALA A 18 -8.82 -3.91 -0.66
N LYS A 19 -8.69 -2.62 -0.29
CA LYS A 19 -7.42 -1.90 -0.34
C LYS A 19 -6.37 -2.49 0.61
N VAL A 20 -6.76 -2.90 1.81
CA VAL A 20 -5.86 -3.59 2.75
C VAL A 20 -5.39 -4.93 2.18
N ALA A 21 -6.30 -5.71 1.59
CA ALA A 21 -5.94 -6.96 0.90
C ALA A 21 -4.95 -6.71 -0.25
N LEU A 22 -5.16 -5.64 -1.03
CA LEU A 22 -4.24 -5.20 -2.08
C LEU A 22 -2.85 -4.83 -1.53
N HIS A 23 -2.79 -4.06 -0.44
CA HIS A 23 -1.50 -3.70 0.17
C HIS A 23 -0.74 -4.95 0.59
N HIS A 24 -1.41 -5.92 1.21
CA HIS A 24 -0.81 -7.20 1.54
C HIS A 24 -0.30 -7.97 0.33
N LEU A 25 -1.08 -8.04 -0.76
CA LEU A 25 -0.66 -8.67 -2.01
C LEU A 25 0.64 -8.08 -2.55
N ASN A 26 0.76 -6.75 -2.54
CA ASN A 26 1.99 -6.05 -2.92
C ASN A 26 3.16 -6.36 -1.98
N THR A 27 2.94 -6.61 -0.68
CA THR A 27 4.02 -7.05 0.22
C THR A 27 4.53 -8.45 -0.08
N LEU A 28 3.68 -9.32 -0.65
CA LEU A 28 4.04 -10.72 -0.96
C LEU A 28 4.72 -10.85 -2.32
N HIS A 29 4.22 -10.13 -3.32
CA HIS A 29 4.58 -10.36 -4.73
C HIS A 29 5.09 -9.11 -5.45
N GLY A 30 5.11 -7.96 -4.77
CA GLY A 30 5.55 -6.70 -5.32
C GLY A 30 7.02 -6.71 -5.73
N SER A 31 7.31 -6.15 -6.90
CA SER A 31 8.66 -6.04 -7.44
C SER A 31 8.78 -4.81 -8.35
N PRO A 32 9.97 -4.47 -8.87
CA PRO A 32 10.11 -3.42 -9.86
C PRO A 32 9.33 -3.66 -11.16
N PHE A 33 8.84 -4.88 -11.39
CA PHE A 33 8.12 -5.29 -12.61
C PHE A 33 6.72 -5.83 -12.31
N ASN A 34 6.30 -5.79 -11.04
CA ASN A 34 5.01 -6.33 -10.64
C ASN A 34 4.45 -5.46 -9.51
N VAL A 35 3.41 -4.71 -9.80
CA VAL A 35 2.67 -3.94 -8.79
C VAL A 35 1.18 -4.04 -9.09
N PHE A 36 0.42 -4.36 -8.05
CA PHE A 36 -1.01 -4.57 -8.15
C PHE A 36 -1.79 -3.31 -7.79
N GLY A 37 -2.92 -3.13 -8.46
CA GLY A 37 -3.96 -2.15 -8.17
C GLY A 37 -5.31 -2.83 -7.96
N LEU A 38 -6.18 -2.26 -7.15
CA LEU A 38 -7.56 -2.73 -7.00
C LEU A 38 -8.35 -2.30 -8.24
N GLN A 39 -8.93 -3.26 -8.96
CA GLN A 39 -9.79 -2.98 -10.11
C GLN A 39 -11.26 -2.93 -9.70
N GLU A 40 -11.76 -3.99 -9.05
CA GLU A 40 -13.18 -4.11 -8.68
C GLU A 40 -13.34 -4.99 -7.44
N VAL A 41 -14.36 -4.70 -6.63
CA VAL A 41 -14.87 -5.61 -5.60
C VAL A 41 -16.16 -6.20 -6.12
N HIS A 42 -16.22 -7.52 -6.27
CA HIS A 42 -17.37 -8.25 -6.79
C HIS A 42 -18.37 -8.57 -5.69
N LYS A 43 -17.87 -9.04 -4.54
CA LYS A 43 -18.67 -9.38 -3.36
C LYS A 43 -17.90 -9.05 -2.09
N ALA A 44 -18.64 -8.69 -1.05
CA ALA A 44 -18.08 -8.43 0.26
C ALA A 44 -19.09 -8.80 1.34
N THR A 45 -18.63 -9.48 2.38
CA THR A 45 -19.38 -9.70 3.62
C THR A 45 -18.57 -9.26 4.82
N MET A 46 -19.25 -8.99 5.93
CA MET A 46 -18.63 -8.62 7.20
C MET A 46 -19.24 -9.41 8.35
N GLU A 47 -18.38 -9.87 9.25
CA GLU A 47 -18.72 -10.60 10.45
C GLU A 47 -18.04 -9.95 11.66
N GLU A 48 -18.78 -9.79 12.74
CA GLU A 48 -18.22 -9.46 14.05
C GLU A 48 -17.92 -10.78 14.78
N ILE A 49 -16.63 -11.07 15.01
CA ILE A 49 -16.18 -12.36 15.59
C ILE A 49 -16.23 -12.32 17.12
N ASP A 50 -15.85 -11.19 17.70
CA ASP A 50 -15.89 -10.92 19.15
C ASP A 50 -16.02 -9.40 19.38
N SER A 51 -16.10 -8.98 20.65
CA SER A 51 -16.38 -7.59 21.06
C SER A 51 -15.32 -6.55 20.68
N GLY A 52 -14.41 -6.85 19.76
CA GLY A 52 -13.35 -5.96 19.32
C GLY A 52 -12.73 -6.31 17.98
N ARG A 53 -13.26 -7.29 17.22
CA ARG A 53 -12.74 -7.65 15.90
C ARG A 53 -13.82 -7.84 14.86
N ARG A 54 -13.54 -7.31 13.66
CA ARG A 54 -14.40 -7.45 12.49
C ARG A 54 -13.64 -8.04 11.33
N LYS A 55 -14.21 -9.06 10.73
CA LYS A 55 -13.66 -9.79 9.60
C LYS A 55 -14.48 -9.49 8.36
N TYR A 56 -13.77 -9.31 7.25
CA TYR A 56 -14.31 -9.06 5.94
C TYR A 56 -13.92 -10.20 5.02
N SER A 57 -14.90 -10.80 4.35
CA SER A 57 -14.67 -11.78 3.28
C SER A 57 -14.94 -11.11 1.94
N LEU A 58 -13.98 -11.19 1.02
CA LEU A 58 -13.97 -10.40 -0.21
C LEU A 58 -13.72 -11.29 -1.43
N ASP A 59 -14.48 -11.03 -2.50
CA ASP A 59 -14.21 -11.48 -3.85
C ASP A 59 -13.89 -10.24 -4.69
N LEU A 60 -12.67 -10.13 -5.19
CA LEU A 60 -12.17 -8.92 -5.86
C LEU A 60 -11.33 -9.25 -7.09
N SER A 61 -11.18 -8.26 -7.97
CA SER A 61 -10.22 -8.28 -9.07
C SER A 61 -9.12 -7.26 -8.83
N VAL A 62 -7.87 -7.68 -9.04
CA VAL A 62 -6.68 -6.83 -9.04
C VAL A 62 -6.06 -6.79 -10.43
N ILE A 63 -5.48 -5.65 -10.79
CA ILE A 63 -4.74 -5.47 -12.03
C ILE A 63 -3.25 -5.34 -11.72
N GLU A 64 -2.41 -6.10 -12.40
CA GLU A 64 -0.97 -5.90 -12.40
C GLU A 64 -0.62 -4.84 -13.43
N TRP A 65 -0.35 -3.61 -12.99
CA TRP A 65 -0.23 -2.45 -13.88
C TRP A 65 1.21 -2.08 -14.21
N ALA A 66 2.21 -2.75 -13.63
CA ALA A 66 3.62 -2.41 -13.84
C ALA A 66 4.17 -2.98 -15.14
N SER A 67 3.61 -4.07 -15.68
CA SER A 67 4.08 -4.69 -16.92
C SER A 67 2.95 -5.20 -17.82
N SER A 68 2.14 -6.16 -17.36
CA SER A 68 1.26 -6.96 -18.21
C SER A 68 -0.15 -6.40 -18.37
N ASN A 69 -0.60 -5.54 -17.45
CA ASN A 69 -2.01 -5.14 -17.31
C ASN A 69 -2.96 -6.34 -17.12
N SER A 70 -2.43 -7.48 -16.66
CA SER A 70 -3.23 -8.68 -16.41
C SER A 70 -4.14 -8.46 -15.22
N VAL A 71 -5.35 -8.97 -15.33
CA VAL A 71 -6.35 -8.94 -14.26
C VAL A 71 -6.42 -10.32 -13.61
N PHE A 72 -6.37 -10.36 -12.28
CA PHE A 72 -6.47 -11.56 -11.50
C PHE A 72 -7.66 -11.47 -10.56
N ARG A 73 -8.48 -12.53 -10.49
CA ARG A 73 -9.52 -12.67 -9.48
C ARG A 73 -8.93 -13.27 -8.21
N CYS A 74 -9.27 -12.69 -7.06
CA CYS A 74 -8.76 -13.08 -5.77
C CYS A 74 -9.88 -13.19 -4.73
N LEU A 75 -9.69 -14.12 -3.79
CA LEU A 75 -10.47 -14.21 -2.57
C LEU A 75 -9.61 -13.73 -1.41
N ALA A 76 -10.15 -12.85 -0.56
CA ALA A 76 -9.43 -12.33 0.58
C ALA A 76 -10.24 -12.36 1.87
N LEU A 77 -9.55 -12.57 2.99
CA LEU A 77 -10.04 -12.39 4.34
C LEU A 77 -9.23 -11.28 5.00
N VAL A 78 -9.89 -10.26 5.55
CA VAL A 78 -9.25 -9.16 6.27
C VAL A 78 -9.88 -9.02 7.63
N THR A 79 -9.08 -9.10 8.70
CA THR A 79 -9.56 -8.95 10.07
C THR A 79 -8.95 -7.73 10.71
N PHE A 80 -9.80 -6.78 11.09
CA PHE A 80 -9.42 -5.57 11.83
C PHE A 80 -9.62 -5.77 13.32
N SER A 81 -8.72 -5.20 14.12
CA SER A 81 -8.94 -4.98 15.54
C SER A 81 -9.49 -3.56 15.75
N LEU A 82 -10.56 -3.43 16.52
CA LEU A 82 -11.26 -2.16 16.76
C LEU A 82 -10.68 -1.40 17.95
N ASP A 83 -10.23 -2.13 18.97
CA ASP A 83 -9.75 -1.56 20.23
C ASP A 83 -8.23 -1.41 20.28
N LEU A 84 -7.53 -2.11 19.40
CA LEU A 84 -6.07 -2.17 19.36
C LEU A 84 -5.55 -1.58 18.06
N LYS A 85 -4.55 -0.71 18.17
CA LYS A 85 -3.77 -0.23 17.02
C LYS A 85 -2.76 -1.28 16.59
N THR A 86 -3.26 -2.39 16.08
CA THR A 86 -2.47 -3.48 15.50
C THR A 86 -2.74 -3.57 14.00
N PRO A 87 -1.74 -3.95 13.18
CA PRO A 87 -1.95 -4.22 11.77
C PRO A 87 -3.10 -5.23 11.55
N PRO A 88 -3.88 -5.09 10.46
CA PRO A 88 -4.89 -6.08 10.10
C PRO A 88 -4.27 -7.44 9.80
N ASP A 89 -4.96 -8.52 10.17
CA ASP A 89 -4.63 -9.87 9.68
C ASP A 89 -5.24 -10.06 8.30
N VAL A 90 -4.44 -10.55 7.35
CA VAL A 90 -4.83 -10.64 5.94
C VAL A 90 -4.45 -12.00 5.38
N GLN A 91 -5.41 -12.63 4.71
CA GLN A 91 -5.18 -13.79 3.86
C GLN A 91 -5.71 -13.44 2.47
N ILE A 92 -4.94 -13.73 1.43
CA ILE A 92 -5.36 -13.52 0.05
C ILE A 92 -4.92 -14.71 -0.81
N ASP A 93 -5.83 -15.18 -1.64
CA ASP A 93 -5.58 -16.22 -2.63
C ASP A 93 -5.98 -15.73 -4.02
N CYS A 94 -5.02 -15.76 -4.94
CA CYS A 94 -5.15 -15.37 -6.34
C CYS A 94 -4.64 -16.54 -7.20
N ALA A 95 -5.47 -17.57 -7.37
CA ALA A 95 -5.05 -18.85 -7.96
C ALA A 95 -4.37 -18.71 -9.35
N GLU A 96 -4.85 -17.81 -10.20
CA GLU A 96 -4.29 -17.57 -11.54
C GLU A 96 -2.93 -16.85 -11.48
N LEU A 97 -2.75 -15.91 -10.54
CA LEU A 97 -1.49 -15.20 -10.36
C LEU A 97 -0.36 -16.16 -9.98
N GLN A 98 -0.64 -17.12 -9.11
CA GLN A 98 0.34 -18.13 -8.68
C GLN A 98 0.85 -18.97 -9.86
N GLN A 99 -0.01 -19.25 -10.83
CA GLN A 99 0.34 -19.99 -12.05
C GLN A 99 1.15 -19.12 -13.01
N THR A 100 0.79 -17.84 -13.19
CA THR A 100 1.48 -16.92 -14.08
C THR A 100 2.88 -16.57 -13.55
N MET A 101 3.06 -16.42 -12.24
CA MET A 101 4.37 -16.12 -11.63
C MET A 101 5.43 -17.21 -11.85
N LEU A 102 5.02 -18.45 -12.14
CA LEU A 102 5.91 -19.54 -12.54
C LEU A 102 6.40 -19.43 -13.99
N SER A 103 5.83 -18.52 -14.79
CA SER A 103 5.99 -18.48 -16.26
C SER A 103 6.53 -17.15 -16.83
N LEU A 104 6.84 -16.15 -16.00
CA LEU A 104 7.06 -14.79 -16.50
C LEU A 104 8.52 -14.47 -16.91
N GLN A 105 8.68 -14.23 -18.22
CA GLN A 105 9.54 -13.19 -18.79
C GLN A 105 8.71 -12.43 -19.83
N LYS A 106 8.24 -11.21 -19.55
CA LYS A 106 8.02 -10.20 -20.60
C LYS A 106 7.71 -8.79 -20.06
N ASP A 107 8.36 -7.81 -20.66
CA ASP A 107 8.09 -6.37 -20.54
C ASP A 107 7.06 -5.93 -21.59
N GLU A 108 6.19 -4.96 -21.27
CA GLU A 108 5.83 -3.83 -22.17
C GLU A 108 5.38 -2.59 -21.36
N ASP A 109 5.50 -1.45 -22.03
CA ASP A 109 5.73 -0.09 -21.55
C ASP A 109 4.43 0.75 -21.48
N GLN A 110 4.17 1.48 -20.39
CA GLN A 110 3.25 2.63 -20.38
C GLN A 110 3.69 3.79 -19.46
N GLY A 111 3.62 5.02 -19.98
CA GLY A 111 3.44 6.25 -19.20
C GLY A 111 4.60 7.24 -19.20
N ASN A 112 4.25 8.53 -19.15
CA ASN A 112 5.12 9.71 -19.35
C ASN A 112 6.01 10.05 -18.12
N MET A 113 6.71 9.05 -17.58
CA MET A 113 7.88 9.18 -16.70
C MET A 113 9.08 8.63 -17.47
N SER A 114 10.33 9.06 -17.18
CA SER A 114 11.45 8.42 -17.88
C SER A 114 11.45 6.91 -17.58
N GLU A 115 11.55 6.09 -18.62
CA GLU A 115 11.52 4.62 -18.50
C GLU A 115 12.45 4.10 -17.41
N GLU A 116 13.62 4.74 -17.27
CA GLU A 116 14.63 4.40 -16.27
C GLU A 116 14.16 4.55 -14.81
N MET A 117 13.19 5.42 -14.54
CA MET A 117 12.70 5.69 -13.18
C MET A 117 11.51 4.83 -12.77
N LYS A 118 10.83 4.17 -13.72
CA LYS A 118 9.65 3.33 -13.42
C LYS A 118 9.94 2.23 -12.41
N PRO A 119 11.03 1.44 -12.52
CA PRO A 119 11.33 0.39 -11.55
C PRO A 119 11.46 0.93 -10.11
N PHE A 120 12.03 2.12 -9.95
CA PHE A 120 12.16 2.76 -8.64
C PHE A 120 10.83 3.31 -8.11
N TRP A 121 9.94 3.77 -8.99
CA TRP A 121 8.59 4.17 -8.59
C TRP A 121 7.73 2.97 -8.21
N HIS A 122 7.83 1.85 -8.95
CA HIS A 122 7.22 0.57 -8.61
C HIS A 122 7.69 0.08 -7.25
N LEU A 123 9.01 0.10 -7.00
CA LEU A 123 9.56 -0.23 -5.68
C LEU A 123 9.05 0.70 -4.58
N ALA A 124 8.86 1.99 -4.85
CA ALA A 124 8.28 2.92 -3.88
C ALA A 124 6.81 2.57 -3.57
N ALA A 125 6.01 2.18 -4.58
CA ALA A 125 4.63 1.74 -4.39
C ALA A 125 4.56 0.44 -3.57
N VAL A 126 5.46 -0.51 -3.83
CA VAL A 126 5.60 -1.75 -3.06
C VAL A 126 6.02 -1.44 -1.62
N ALA A 127 7.07 -0.64 -1.41
CA ALA A 127 7.54 -0.24 -0.09
C ALA A 127 6.45 0.52 0.70
N SER A 128 5.71 1.40 0.03
CA SER A 128 4.55 2.09 0.60
C SER A 128 3.48 1.11 1.07
N SER A 129 3.28 -0.01 0.38
CA SER A 129 2.27 -1.01 0.76
C SER A 129 2.57 -1.69 2.09
N PHE A 130 3.85 -1.82 2.50
CA PHE A 130 4.19 -2.28 3.85
C PHE A 130 3.69 -1.32 4.93
N ILE A 131 3.86 -0.01 4.70
CA ILE A 131 3.40 1.02 5.63
C ILE A 131 1.88 1.12 5.62
N MET A 132 1.28 1.17 4.44
CA MET A 132 -0.18 1.25 4.29
C MET A 132 -0.86 0.03 4.93
N LEU A 133 -0.32 -1.18 4.76
CA LEU A 133 -0.82 -2.38 5.46
C LEU A 133 -0.69 -2.23 6.97
N LYS A 134 0.50 -1.89 7.47
CA LYS A 134 0.78 -1.79 8.90
C LYS A 134 -0.09 -0.75 9.61
N GLU A 135 -0.32 0.39 8.97
CA GLU A 135 -1.04 1.53 9.55
C GLU A 135 -2.55 1.50 9.24
N SER A 136 -3.03 0.50 8.51
CA SER A 136 -4.44 0.41 8.13
C SER A 136 -5.36 0.07 9.30
N SER A 137 -6.52 0.71 9.30
CA SER A 137 -7.70 0.36 10.09
C SER A 137 -8.95 0.38 9.19
N GLU A 138 -10.11 0.04 9.73
CA GLU A 138 -11.38 0.17 8.98
C GLU A 138 -11.71 1.62 8.56
N ASN A 139 -11.08 2.59 9.20
CA ASN A 139 -11.33 4.01 8.99
C ASN A 139 -10.21 4.71 8.23
N THR A 140 -9.37 3.96 7.53
CA THR A 140 -8.32 4.50 6.65
C THR A 140 -8.51 3.99 5.22
N GLU A 141 -8.08 4.79 4.24
CA GLU A 141 -8.00 4.36 2.86
C GLU A 141 -6.75 4.98 2.20
N PHE A 142 -5.63 4.29 2.32
CA PHE A 142 -4.36 4.83 1.86
C PHE A 142 -4.11 4.57 0.37
N ASN A 143 -3.49 5.55 -0.29
CA ASN A 143 -2.77 5.36 -1.54
C ASN A 143 -1.43 6.09 -1.46
N MET A 144 -0.42 5.60 -2.18
CA MET A 144 0.79 6.41 -2.42
C MET A 144 0.43 7.56 -3.36
N ALA A 145 0.53 8.79 -2.86
CA ALA A 145 0.28 9.98 -3.65
C ALA A 145 1.51 10.35 -4.49
N GLN A 146 2.70 10.31 -3.88
CA GLN A 146 3.92 10.76 -4.52
C GLN A 146 5.17 10.20 -3.83
N VAL A 147 6.27 10.10 -4.59
CA VAL A 147 7.64 10.01 -4.08
C VAL A 147 8.24 11.42 -4.05
N ALA A 148 8.43 11.97 -2.86
CA ALA A 148 8.98 13.32 -2.67
C ALA A 148 10.50 13.34 -2.90
N SER A 149 11.21 12.29 -2.49
CA SER A 149 12.62 12.09 -2.85
C SER A 149 13.02 10.62 -2.83
N LEU A 150 14.06 10.30 -3.58
CA LEU A 150 14.70 8.99 -3.63
C LEU A 150 16.21 9.19 -3.63
N ASN A 151 16.91 8.45 -2.76
CA ASN A 151 18.36 8.39 -2.73
C ASN A 151 18.83 6.93 -2.63
N GLN A 152 19.55 6.46 -3.63
CA GLN A 152 20.23 5.18 -3.53
C GLN A 152 21.39 5.29 -2.52
N GLN A 153 21.48 4.32 -1.61
CA GLN A 153 22.56 4.23 -0.64
C GLN A 153 23.61 3.23 -1.13
N GLU A 154 24.86 3.43 -0.70
CA GLU A 154 25.91 2.44 -0.93
C GLU A 154 25.55 1.12 -0.25
N SER A 155 25.73 0.02 -0.96
CA SER A 155 25.46 -1.32 -0.47
C SER A 155 26.72 -2.16 -0.59
N ARG A 156 27.11 -2.82 0.50
CA ARG A 156 28.22 -3.78 0.50
C ARG A 156 27.76 -5.18 0.06
N GLU A 157 26.44 -5.39 -0.02
CA GLU A 157 25.82 -6.64 -0.41
C GLU A 157 25.28 -6.54 -1.84
N LYS A 158 24.95 -7.67 -2.47
CA LYS A 158 24.28 -7.72 -3.79
C LYS A 158 22.79 -7.35 -3.69
N LYS A 159 22.47 -6.27 -2.97
CA LYS A 159 21.13 -5.73 -2.76
C LYS A 159 21.12 -4.25 -3.09
N LEU A 160 20.03 -3.77 -3.69
CA LEU A 160 19.76 -2.33 -3.78
C LEU A 160 19.34 -1.81 -2.41
N MET A 161 19.85 -0.65 -2.04
CA MET A 161 19.49 0.06 -0.81
C MET A 161 18.93 1.42 -1.22
N LEU A 162 17.66 1.67 -0.88
CA LEU A 162 16.94 2.84 -1.36
C LEU A 162 16.35 3.58 -0.17
N LYS A 163 16.67 4.86 -0.05
CA LYS A 163 16.08 5.76 0.92
C LYS A 163 15.01 6.60 0.23
N TYR A 164 13.75 6.36 0.58
CA TYR A 164 12.61 7.10 0.07
C TYR A 164 12.08 8.12 1.07
N HIS A 165 11.59 9.23 0.55
CA HIS A 165 10.58 10.05 1.21
C HIS A 165 9.29 9.92 0.42
N ILE A 166 8.31 9.21 0.97
CA ILE A 166 7.01 8.98 0.34
C ILE A 166 5.92 9.84 0.98
N LEU A 167 4.88 10.12 0.18
CA LEU A 167 3.66 10.80 0.58
C LEU A 167 2.50 9.84 0.41
N LEU A 168 1.83 9.51 1.51
CA LEU A 168 0.62 8.69 1.52
C LEU A 168 -0.58 9.61 1.66
N HIS A 169 -1.60 9.43 0.83
CA HIS A 169 -2.88 10.09 0.99
C HIS A 169 -3.85 9.12 1.67
N ASP A 170 -4.35 9.49 2.84
CA ASP A 170 -5.52 8.85 3.43
C ASP A 170 -6.80 9.51 2.89
N PHE A 171 -7.54 8.78 2.07
CA PHE A 171 -8.76 9.29 1.44
C PHE A 171 -9.90 9.46 2.45
N VAL A 172 -9.82 8.87 3.65
CA VAL A 172 -10.86 9.06 4.68
C VAL A 172 -10.68 10.40 5.37
N SER A 173 -9.47 10.69 5.87
CA SER A 173 -9.17 11.95 6.55
C SER A 173 -8.79 13.10 5.60
N GLN A 174 -8.53 12.80 4.32
CA GLN A 174 -7.97 13.73 3.32
C GLN A 174 -6.58 14.26 3.70
N GLU A 175 -5.84 13.55 4.55
CA GLU A 175 -4.49 13.93 4.97
C GLU A 175 -3.41 13.36 4.06
N ILE A 176 -2.38 14.17 3.80
CA ILE A 176 -1.10 13.72 3.24
C ILE A 176 -0.13 13.44 4.38
N LEU A 177 0.22 12.17 4.55
CA LEU A 177 1.15 11.65 5.55
C LEU A 177 2.52 11.46 4.93
N HIS A 178 3.57 11.94 5.60
CA HIS A 178 4.94 11.87 5.11
C HIS A 178 5.68 10.75 5.83
N TRP A 179 6.38 9.90 5.07
CA TRP A 179 7.20 8.83 5.63
C TRP A 179 8.58 8.80 4.99
N GLN A 180 9.62 8.62 5.81
CA GLN A 180 10.95 8.27 5.35
C GLN A 180 11.17 6.78 5.54
N LEU A 181 11.55 6.09 4.46
CA LEU A 181 11.80 4.67 4.43
C LEU A 181 13.23 4.40 4.00
N LEU A 182 13.90 3.45 4.67
CA LEU A 182 15.06 2.76 4.13
C LEU A 182 14.63 1.34 3.81
N CYS A 183 14.72 0.94 2.55
CA CYS A 183 14.39 -0.41 2.13
C CYS A 183 15.53 -1.06 1.35
N SER A 184 15.64 -2.38 1.48
CA SER A 184 16.47 -3.20 0.61
C SER A 184 15.63 -3.89 -0.45
N TRP A 185 16.25 -4.20 -1.59
CA TRP A 185 15.66 -5.07 -2.60
C TRP A 185 16.71 -5.97 -3.25
N ALA A 186 16.35 -7.24 -3.46
CA ALA A 186 17.11 -8.16 -4.29
C ALA A 186 16.21 -9.16 -5.03
N PRO A 187 16.63 -9.64 -6.21
CA PRO A 187 15.94 -10.72 -6.90
C PRO A 187 15.76 -11.94 -5.99
N GLY A 188 14.54 -12.47 -5.92
CA GLY A 188 14.19 -13.62 -5.08
C GLY A 188 14.01 -13.34 -3.58
N GLN A 189 14.45 -12.18 -3.08
CA GLN A 189 14.19 -11.75 -1.69
C GLN A 189 13.06 -10.72 -1.60
N GLY A 190 12.78 -9.99 -2.68
CA GLY A 190 11.74 -8.97 -2.70
C GLY A 190 12.17 -7.70 -1.98
N VAL A 191 11.18 -6.91 -1.56
CA VAL A 191 11.38 -5.67 -0.80
C VAL A 191 11.39 -5.98 0.69
N GLU A 192 12.35 -5.39 1.41
CA GLU A 192 12.41 -5.43 2.87
C GLU A 192 12.48 -4.00 3.40
N ILE A 193 11.59 -3.65 4.35
CA ILE A 193 11.65 -2.36 5.05
C ILE A 193 12.61 -2.49 6.23
N LEU A 194 13.73 -1.78 6.17
CA LEU A 194 14.76 -1.78 7.21
C LEU A 194 14.50 -0.70 8.26
N GLU A 195 14.11 0.49 7.79
CA GLU A 195 13.73 1.61 8.65
C GLU A 195 12.48 2.29 8.10
N ALA A 196 11.59 2.71 9.00
CA ALA A 196 10.42 3.50 8.65
C ALA A 196 10.17 4.56 9.72
N GLN A 197 10.11 5.82 9.31
CA GLN A 197 9.90 6.96 10.19
C GLN A 197 8.76 7.83 9.65
N PHE A 198 7.72 8.02 10.47
CA PHE A 198 6.71 9.04 10.22
C PHE A 198 7.32 10.44 10.40
N VAL A 199 7.05 11.34 9.45
CA VAL A 199 7.52 12.72 9.47
C VAL A 199 6.31 13.63 9.68
N PRO A 200 6.14 14.21 10.89
CA PRO A 200 5.07 15.16 11.14
C PRO A 200 5.22 16.40 10.24
N LYS A 201 4.10 16.96 9.79
CA LYS A 201 4.11 18.32 9.23
C LYS A 201 4.58 19.26 10.33
N CYS A 202 5.64 20.03 10.09
CA CYS A 202 6.02 21.10 11.02
C CYS A 202 4.82 22.03 11.20
N PRO A 203 4.36 22.32 12.43
CA PRO A 203 3.47 23.45 12.62
C PRO A 203 4.26 24.68 12.19
N HIS A 204 3.81 25.36 11.14
CA HIS A 204 4.40 26.61 10.71
C HIS A 204 4.49 27.53 11.93
N THR A 205 5.71 27.87 12.35
CA THR A 205 5.94 28.95 13.30
C THR A 205 5.43 30.21 12.62
N ASN A 206 4.27 30.70 13.05
CA ASN A 206 3.86 32.07 12.81
C ASN A 206 4.84 32.97 13.57
N GLU A 207 6.00 33.25 12.99
CA GLU A 207 6.73 34.47 13.33
C GLU A 207 5.88 35.63 12.79
N SER A 208 4.98 36.12 13.65
CA SER A 208 4.49 37.48 13.53
C SER A 208 5.72 38.39 13.57
N ALA A 209 6.11 38.90 12.40
CA ALA A 209 7.03 40.02 12.32
C ALA A 209 6.40 41.19 13.08
N ASP A 210 6.84 41.37 14.32
CA ASP A 210 6.58 42.53 15.14
C ASP A 210 7.32 43.71 14.51
N ASN A 211 6.65 44.40 13.59
CA ASN A 211 7.12 45.67 13.05
C ASN A 211 6.92 46.75 14.12
N THR A 212 7.83 46.82 15.08
CA THR A 212 8.06 48.06 15.82
C THR A 212 8.82 49.02 14.91
N ALA A 213 8.07 49.85 14.18
CA ALA A 213 8.62 51.05 13.55
C ALA A 213 8.83 52.11 14.65
N ALA A 214 10.10 52.39 14.92
CA ALA A 214 10.51 53.65 15.53
C ALA A 214 10.55 54.72 14.42
N ASP A 215 9.66 55.71 14.52
CA ASP A 215 9.95 57.14 14.40
C ASP A 215 8.71 57.97 14.80
#